data_AF-Q6XHU2-F1
#
_entry.id   AF-Q6XHU2-F1
#
_cell.length_a   1.000
_cell.length_b   1.000
_cell.length_c   1.000
_cell.angle_alpha   90.00
_cell.angle_beta   90.00
_cell.angle_gamma   90.00
#
_symmetry.space_group_name_H-M   'P 1'
#
loop_
_entity.id
_entity.type
_entity.pdbx_description
1 polymer ?
#
loop_
_entity_poly.entity_id
_entity_poly.type
_entity_poly.pdbx_seq_one_letter_code
_entity_poly.pdbx_strand_id
1 'polypeptide(L)'
;AGGESYKVPSCIRGKLVEVNTALVEEPKLLEQLPEGAGYFAILLPKIENCDAIKASLLTQEQYEERLKTKKEGLPQIESTDDNSQNEKKE
;
A
#
# COMPACT_ATOMS: atom_id res chain seq x y z
N ALA A 1 -11.92 20.24 -2.16
CA ALA A 1 -11.62 18.81 -2.00
C ALA A 1 -10.34 18.69 -1.17
N GLY A 2 -10.42 18.10 0.02
CA GLY A 2 -9.27 17.93 0.92
C GLY A 2 -8.97 16.44 1.05
N GLY A 3 -8.02 15.95 0.26
CA GLY A 3 -7.46 14.61 0.46
C GLY A 3 -6.27 14.67 1.42
N GLU A 4 -5.87 13.52 1.94
CA GLU A 4 -4.65 13.39 2.73
C GLU A 4 -3.48 13.00 1.82
N SER A 5 -2.27 13.43 2.18
CA SER A 5 -1.04 13.13 1.44
C SER A 5 -0.06 12.38 2.31
N TYR A 6 0.36 11.20 1.86
CA TYR A 6 1.26 10.31 2.57
C TYR A 6 2.58 10.19 1.82
N LYS A 7 3.71 10.33 2.53
CA LYS A 7 5.04 10.10 1.95
C LYS A 7 5.38 8.62 2.04
N VAL A 8 5.86 8.04 0.93
CA VAL A 8 6.34 6.66 0.87
C VAL A 8 7.87 6.64 0.94
N PRO A 9 8.49 6.18 2.06
CA PRO A 9 9.93 6.02 2.14
C PRO A 9 10.40 4.78 1.38
N SER A 10 11.61 4.80 0.84
CA SER A 10 12.17 3.66 0.09
C SER A 10 12.50 2.44 0.95
N CYS A 11 12.69 2.60 2.27
CA CYS A 11 13.07 1.58 3.27
C CYS A 11 14.37 0.78 3.03
N ILE A 12 14.95 0.82 1.82
CA ILE A 12 16.17 0.11 1.44
C ILE A 12 17.06 0.99 0.55
N ARG A 13 18.36 0.68 0.49
CA ARG A 13 19.28 1.28 -0.48
C ARG A 13 19.39 0.39 -1.71
N GLY A 14 19.19 0.95 -2.90
CA GLY A 14 19.27 0.21 -4.15
C GLY A 14 19.09 1.09 -5.37
N LYS A 15 19.16 0.48 -6.55
CA LYS A 15 18.83 1.12 -7.82
C LYS A 15 17.31 1.01 -8.04
N LEU A 16 16.66 2.12 -8.36
CA LEU A 16 15.29 2.09 -8.88
C LEU A 16 15.31 1.45 -10.27
N VAL A 17 14.65 0.31 -10.42
CA VAL A 17 14.56 -0.43 -11.68
C VAL A 17 13.36 0.05 -12.47
N GLU A 18 12.23 0.21 -11.78
CA GLU A 18 10.95 0.51 -12.41
C GLU A 18 10.03 1.30 -11.47
N VAL A 19 9.21 2.16 -12.05
CA VAL A 19 8.04 2.78 -11.41
C VAL A 19 6.82 2.36 -12.20
N ASN A 20 5.74 2.01 -11.52
CA ASN A 20 4.52 1.57 -12.19
C ASN A 20 3.79 2.78 -12.81
N THR A 21 3.98 2.98 -14.11
CA THR A 21 3.33 4.07 -14.85
C THR A 21 1.83 3.83 -15.05
N ALA A 22 1.34 2.59 -14.91
CA ALA A 22 -0.09 2.29 -15.03
C ALA A 22 -0.91 2.98 -13.93
N LEU A 23 -0.31 3.28 -12.77
CA LEU A 23 -0.99 3.97 -11.67
C LEU A 23 -1.41 5.42 -12.00
N VAL A 24 -0.84 6.03 -13.04
CA VAL A 24 -1.26 7.36 -13.52
C VAL A 24 -2.64 7.27 -14.16
N GLU A 25 -2.88 6.21 -14.92
CA GLU A 25 -4.15 5.98 -15.64
C GLU A 25 -5.16 5.22 -14.76
N GLU A 26 -4.68 4.28 -13.94
CA GLU A 26 -5.49 3.38 -13.12
C GLU A 26 -4.99 3.34 -11.65
N PRO A 27 -5.19 4.40 -10.87
CA PRO A 27 -4.72 4.48 -9.48
C PRO A 27 -5.38 3.44 -8.55
N LYS A 28 -6.57 2.92 -8.92
CA LYS A 28 -7.31 1.90 -8.14
C LYS A 28 -6.54 0.59 -7.98
N LEU A 29 -5.53 0.32 -8.82
CA LEU A 29 -4.69 -0.87 -8.69
C LEU A 29 -3.98 -0.95 -7.33
N LEU A 30 -3.63 0.20 -6.74
CA LEU A 30 -3.04 0.27 -5.39
C LEU A 30 -3.94 -0.33 -4.32
N GLU A 31 -5.26 -0.22 -4.47
CA GLU A 31 -6.25 -0.72 -3.50
C GLU A 31 -6.68 -2.14 -3.83
N GLN A 32 -6.91 -2.43 -5.11
CA GLN A 32 -7.48 -3.71 -5.55
C GLN A 32 -6.44 -4.83 -5.64
N LEU A 33 -5.21 -4.52 -6.06
CA LEU A 33 -4.16 -5.50 -6.29
C LEU A 33 -2.81 -5.04 -5.65
N PRO A 34 -2.78 -4.71 -4.35
CA PRO A 34 -1.62 -4.11 -3.68
C PRO A 34 -0.35 -4.98 -3.72
N GLU A 35 -0.51 -6.31 -3.71
CA GLU A 35 0.60 -7.28 -3.74
C GLU A 35 0.95 -7.73 -5.17
N GLY A 36 0.24 -7.24 -6.17
CA GLY A 36 0.38 -7.61 -7.57
C GLY A 36 0.56 -6.40 -8.46
N ALA A 37 -0.36 -6.21 -9.42
CA ALA A 37 -0.32 -5.14 -10.41
C ALA A 37 -0.34 -3.72 -9.80
N GLY A 38 -0.69 -3.58 -8.52
CA GLY A 38 -0.65 -2.34 -7.76
C GLY A 38 0.70 -1.97 -7.15
N TYR A 39 1.81 -2.66 -7.46
CA TYR A 39 3.14 -2.21 -7.04
C TYR A 39 3.40 -0.78 -7.51
N PHE A 40 4.14 0.03 -6.76
CA PHE A 40 4.49 1.39 -7.18
C PHE A 40 5.93 1.50 -7.69
N ALA A 41 6.86 0.69 -7.16
CA ALA A 41 8.26 0.70 -7.58
C ALA A 41 8.94 -0.67 -7.38
N ILE A 42 9.89 -0.98 -8.26
CA ILE A 42 10.79 -2.13 -8.13
C ILE A 42 12.20 -1.60 -7.91
N LEU A 43 12.83 -2.07 -6.83
CA LEU A 43 14.20 -1.68 -6.46
C LEU A 43 15.12 -2.90 -6.50
N LEU A 44 16.34 -2.69 -7.02
CA LEU A 44 17.41 -3.67 -7.01
C LEU A 44 18.46 -3.28 -5.97
N PRO A 45 18.49 -3.91 -4.80
CA PRO A 45 19.57 -3.75 -3.83
C PRO A 45 20.85 -4.43 -4.32
N LYS A 46 21.98 -4.13 -3.66
CA LYS A 46 23.20 -4.92 -3.85
C LYS A 46 23.01 -6.30 -3.22
N ILE A 47 23.44 -7.35 -3.92
CA ILE A 47 23.29 -8.75 -3.50
C ILE A 47 23.86 -8.99 -2.10
N GLU A 48 25.03 -8.41 -1.80
CA GLU A 48 25.71 -8.48 -0.49
C GLU A 48 24.85 -7.95 0.68
N ASN A 49 23.86 -7.09 0.41
CA ASN A 49 23.00 -6.50 1.42
C ASN A 49 21.62 -7.17 1.51
N CYS A 50 21.28 -8.10 0.61
CA CYS A 50 19.93 -8.66 0.53
C CYS A 50 19.50 -9.36 1.82
N ASP A 51 20.37 -10.15 2.44
CA ASP A 51 20.03 -10.88 3.66
C ASP A 51 19.86 -9.96 4.86
N ALA A 52 20.76 -8.97 5.00
CA ALA A 52 20.65 -7.95 6.03
C ALA A 52 19.37 -7.09 5.87
N ILE A 53 19.01 -6.74 4.63
CA ILE A 53 17.76 -6.02 4.34
C ILE A 53 16.56 -6.86 4.75
N LYS A 54 16.45 -8.11 4.28
CA LYS A 54 15.32 -9.01 4.62
C LYS A 54 15.17 -9.20 6.12
N ALA A 55 16.28 -9.37 6.85
CA ALA A 55 16.27 -9.52 8.31
C ALA A 55 15.87 -8.24 9.07
N SER A 56 15.98 -7.06 8.45
CA SER A 56 15.57 -5.78 9.06
C SER A 56 14.09 -5.46 8.90
N LEU A 57 13.39 -6.15 7.99
CA LEU A 57 11.98 -5.96 7.72
C LEU A 57 11.12 -6.76 8.71
N LEU A 58 9.88 -6.33 8.87
CA LEU A 58 8.90 -7.07 9.65
C LEU A 58 8.49 -8.35 8.91
N THR A 59 8.27 -9.43 9.65
CA THR A 59 7.49 -10.57 9.14
C THR A 59 6.02 -10.17 9.00
N GLN A 60 5.25 -10.97 8.26
CA GLN A 60 3.81 -10.74 8.09
C GLN A 60 3.10 -10.71 9.45
N GLU A 61 3.42 -11.64 10.34
CA GLU A 61 2.81 -11.74 11.67
C GLU A 61 3.13 -10.50 12.52
N GLN A 62 4.39 -10.04 12.50
CA GLN A 62 4.81 -8.84 13.21
C GLN A 62 4.10 -7.58 12.69
N TYR A 63 3.87 -7.50 11.39
CA TYR A 63 3.13 -6.41 10.77
C TYR A 63 1.65 -6.41 11.20
N GLU A 64 0.99 -7.57 11.18
CA GLU A 64 -0.40 -7.72 11.62
C GLU A 64 -0.59 -7.38 13.11
N GLU A 65 0.34 -7.79 13.97
CA GLU A 65 0.35 -7.39 15.39
C GLU A 65 0.51 -5.87 15.55
N ARG A 66 1.38 -5.24 14.76
CA ARG A 66 1.53 -3.79 14.70
C ARG A 66 0.25 -3.09 14.25
N LEU A 67 -0.52 -3.66 13.32
CA LEU A 67 -1.79 -3.08 12.90
C LEU A 67 -2.87 -3.17 13.98
N LYS A 68 -2.93 -4.29 14.72
CA LYS A 68 -3.88 -4.46 15.84
C LYS A 68 -3.65 -3.43 16.95
N THR A 69 -2.38 -3.13 17.25
CA THR A 69 -1.99 -2.12 18.24
C THR A 69 -2.19 -0.68 17.76
N LYS A 70 -2.15 -0.43 16.44
CA LYS A 70 -2.34 0.90 15.83
C LYS A 70 -3.80 1.36 15.69
N LYS A 71 -4.78 0.46 15.86
CA LYS A 71 -6.21 0.82 15.78
C LYS A 71 -6.68 1.82 16.84
N GLU A 72 -5.84 2.20 17.79
CA GLU A 72 -6.10 3.28 18.75
C GLU A 72 -5.71 4.69 18.23
N GLY A 73 -5.15 4.85 17.02
CA GLY A 73 -4.65 6.17 16.56
C GLY A 73 -4.53 6.45 15.07
N LEU A 74 -5.19 5.71 14.17
CA LEU A 74 -5.27 6.04 12.74
C LEU A 74 -6.73 6.32 12.31
N PRO A 75 -6.97 7.27 11.38
CA PRO A 75 -8.30 7.49 10.83
C PRO A 75 -8.78 6.24 10.10
N GLN A 76 -10.02 5.83 10.39
CA GLN A 76 -10.72 4.77 9.68
C GLN A 76 -10.97 5.25 8.24
N ILE A 77 -10.35 4.60 7.25
CA ILE A 77 -10.78 4.77 5.86
C ILE A 77 -11.99 3.86 5.70
N GLU A 78 -13.18 4.43 5.84
CA GLU A 78 -14.44 3.75 5.58
C GLU A 78 -14.55 3.49 4.07
N SER A 79 -14.55 2.23 3.68
CA SER A 79 -15.06 1.83 2.37
C SER A 79 -16.56 2.12 2.36
N THR A 80 -16.95 3.27 1.83
CA THR A 80 -18.35 3.54 1.49
C THR A 80 -18.69 2.67 0.29
N ASP A 81 -19.27 1.50 0.55
CA ASP A 81 -20.04 0.75 -0.44
C ASP A 81 -21.27 1.60 -0.81
N ASP A 82 -21.08 2.47 -1.79
CA ASP A 82 -22.15 3.22 -2.42
C ASP A 82 -22.81 2.29 -3.46
N ASN A 83 -23.84 1.57 -3.06
CA ASN A 83 -24.87 1.17 -4.00
C ASN A 83 -26.26 1.25 -3.38
N SER A 84 -26.83 2.44 -3.53
CA SER A 84 -28.24 2.71 -3.37
C SER A 84 -29.02 2.00 -4.49
N GLN A 85 -29.73 0.92 -4.16
CA GLN A 85 -30.94 0.54 -4.89
C GLN A 85 -32.13 0.78 -3.96
N ASN A 86 -32.77 1.92 -4.16
CA ASN A 86 -34.09 2.21 -3.61
C ASN A 86 -34.94 2.79 -4.75
N GLU A 87 -35.46 1.94 -5.63
CA GLU A 87 -36.56 2.30 -6.53
C GLU A 87 -37.90 2.10 -5.81
N LYS A 88 -38.44 3.26 -5.43
CA LYS A 88 -39.82 3.68 -5.23
C LYS A 88 -40.92 2.60 -5.20
N LYS A 89 -41.62 2.60 -4.07
CA LYS A 89 -43.07 2.36 -3.98
C LYS A 89 -43.84 3.48 -4.70
N GLU A 90 -44.72 3.12 -5.61
CA GLU A 90 -46.13 3.55 -5.67
C GLU A 90 -46.95 2.45 -6.36
#